data_AF-A0A838DZU3-F1
#
_entry.id   AF-A0A838DZU3-F1
#
_cell.length_a   1.000
_cell.length_b   1.000
_cell.length_c   1.000
_cell.angle_alpha   90.00
_cell.angle_beta   90.00
_cell.angle_gamma   90.00
#
_symmetry.space_group_name_H-M   'P 1'
#
loop_
_entity.id
_entity.type
_entity.pdbx_description
1 polymer ?
#
loop_
_entity_poly.entity_id
_entity_poly.type
_entity_poly.pdbx_seq_one_letter_code
_entity_poly.pdbx_strand_id
1 'polypeptide(L)'
;MIQPTRDTYIFRLGGGPYRRNRLLGWLLFGAFLVCALVAALLSVLLLPTYPHAFTLYLKWQDVLVALLWYIALLSLAGCAMVVRFQYALRAGYTREMLTLVGDDTITVRDLSHKNLASIFSVVATALTCFVVALVGVIPEMLLGWTLSLPHALLAFLSTGIAVLLSIVGLVITIPVLFVLLLGGISCVSFCCKMGSPHTYHLTDHASLMIDGFALAIHAPGSPESLVELDLLAPQDQRQLLDLLRARWIDAERPWNPGLGEEIAAALEEAVIA
;
A
#
# COMPACT_ATOMS: atom_id res chain seq x y z
N MET A 1 6.42 -38.58 -15.92
CA MET A 1 6.19 -38.77 -14.47
C MET A 1 7.37 -38.18 -13.74
N ILE A 2 7.21 -37.02 -13.12
CA ILE A 2 8.25 -36.39 -12.29
C ILE A 2 7.82 -36.64 -10.85
N GLN A 3 8.62 -37.40 -10.10
CA GLN A 3 8.37 -37.71 -8.69
C GLN A 3 8.34 -36.41 -7.87
N PRO A 4 7.34 -36.18 -7.01
CA PRO A 4 7.45 -35.13 -6.00
C PRO A 4 8.52 -35.53 -4.97
N THR A 5 9.47 -34.64 -4.73
CA THR A 5 10.47 -34.73 -3.66
C THR A 5 9.77 -34.71 -2.30
N ARG A 6 9.65 -35.91 -1.74
CA ARG A 6 9.10 -36.42 -0.47
C ARG A 6 8.30 -35.59 0.55
N ASP A 7 8.35 -34.26 0.65
CA ASP A 7 7.50 -33.49 1.59
C ASP A 7 7.28 -32.05 1.11
N THR A 8 6.62 -31.87 -0.04
CA THR A 8 6.18 -30.54 -0.47
C THR A 8 4.67 -30.41 -0.27
N TYR A 9 4.26 -29.55 0.66
CA TYR A 9 2.85 -29.23 0.92
C TYR A 9 2.51 -27.87 0.34
N ILE A 10 1.41 -27.78 -0.40
CA ILE A 10 0.98 -26.58 -1.11
C ILE A 10 -0.40 -26.18 -0.60
N PHE A 11 -0.54 -24.95 -0.14
CA PHE A 11 -1.79 -24.38 0.37
C PHE A 11 -2.21 -23.19 -0.49
N ARG A 12 -3.50 -23.14 -0.80
CA ARG A 12 -4.07 -22.20 -1.75
C ARG A 12 -5.06 -21.25 -1.09
N LEU A 13 -5.23 -20.11 -1.75
CA LEU A 13 -6.24 -19.13 -1.35
C LEU A 13 -7.65 -19.71 -1.52
N GLY A 14 -8.49 -19.55 -0.50
CA GLY A 14 -9.89 -19.97 -0.50
C GLY A 14 -10.73 -19.19 -1.53
N GLY A 15 -11.73 -19.86 -2.11
CA GLY A 15 -12.59 -19.26 -3.13
C GLY A 15 -13.43 -18.08 -2.65
N GLY A 16 -13.88 -18.09 -1.38
CA GLY A 16 -14.61 -16.98 -0.75
C GLY A 16 -13.76 -15.72 -0.60
N PRO A 17 -12.63 -15.79 0.14
CA PRO A 17 -11.68 -14.68 0.27
C PRO A 17 -11.19 -14.15 -1.08
N TYR A 18 -10.92 -15.04 -2.04
CA TYR A 18 -10.55 -14.67 -3.41
C TYR A 18 -11.62 -13.80 -4.08
N ARG A 19 -12.89 -14.23 -4.07
CA ARG A 19 -14.00 -13.46 -4.68
C ARG A 19 -14.18 -12.11 -4.01
N ARG A 20 -14.14 -12.08 -2.67
CA ARG A 20 -14.27 -10.84 -1.87
C ARG A 20 -13.18 -9.84 -2.22
N ASN A 21 -11.91 -10.24 -2.10
CA ASN A 21 -10.77 -9.35 -2.33
C ASN A 21 -10.68 -8.94 -3.81
N ARG A 22 -11.04 -9.84 -4.73
CA ARG A 22 -11.13 -9.51 -6.16
C ARG A 22 -12.22 -8.47 -6.43
N LEU A 23 -13.40 -8.60 -5.85
CA LEU A 23 -14.49 -7.63 -6.01
C LEU A 23 -14.08 -6.25 -5.47
N LEU A 24 -13.54 -6.20 -4.24
CA LEU A 24 -13.04 -4.97 -3.63
C LEU A 24 -11.95 -4.32 -4.48
N GLY A 25 -11.01 -5.10 -5.02
CA GLY A 25 -10.00 -4.60 -5.93
C GLY A 25 -10.60 -4.00 -7.21
N TRP A 26 -11.63 -4.61 -7.81
CA TRP A 26 -12.28 -4.04 -9.00
C TRP A 26 -13.08 -2.77 -8.70
N LEU A 27 -13.73 -2.70 -7.53
CA LEU A 27 -14.41 -1.48 -7.08
C LEU A 27 -13.40 -0.34 -6.88
N LEU A 28 -12.28 -0.62 -6.23
CA LEU A 28 -11.21 0.36 -6.01
C LEU A 28 -10.58 0.82 -7.33
N PHE A 29 -10.32 -0.12 -8.25
CA PHE A 29 -9.85 0.19 -9.60
C PHE A 29 -10.84 1.10 -10.35
N GLY A 30 -12.14 0.76 -10.32
CA GLY A 30 -13.18 1.58 -10.95
C GLY A 30 -13.24 2.98 -10.36
N ALA A 31 -13.14 3.12 -9.04
CA ALA A 31 -13.12 4.42 -8.37
C ALA A 31 -11.92 5.27 -8.79
N PHE A 32 -10.71 4.70 -8.83
CA PHE A 32 -9.52 5.40 -9.32
C PHE A 32 -9.63 5.77 -10.79
N LEU A 33 -10.18 4.89 -11.64
CA LEU A 33 -10.35 5.18 -13.05
C LEU A 33 -11.35 6.32 -13.29
N VAL A 34 -12.49 6.33 -12.60
CA VAL A 34 -13.47 7.42 -12.65
C VAL A 34 -12.83 8.72 -12.17
N CYS A 35 -12.10 8.70 -11.06
CA CYS A 35 -11.37 9.86 -10.55
C CYS A 35 -10.38 10.40 -11.59
N ALA A 36 -9.58 9.52 -12.21
CA ALA A 36 -8.62 9.90 -13.24
C ALA A 36 -9.28 10.53 -14.47
N LEU A 37 -10.37 9.92 -14.95
CA LEU A 37 -11.11 10.41 -16.10
C LEU A 37 -11.76 11.76 -15.85
N VAL A 38 -12.42 11.93 -14.70
CA VAL A 38 -13.06 13.20 -14.33
C VAL A 38 -12.02 14.30 -14.17
N ALA A 39 -10.90 14.03 -13.48
CA ALA A 39 -9.84 15.01 -13.29
C ALA A 39 -9.17 15.41 -14.62
N ALA A 40 -8.86 14.44 -15.48
CA ALA A 40 -8.29 14.69 -16.81
C ALA A 40 -9.26 15.47 -17.71
N LEU A 41 -10.54 15.09 -17.73
CA LEU A 41 -11.57 15.78 -18.51
C LEU A 41 -11.72 17.24 -18.06
N LEU A 42 -11.84 17.48 -16.76
CA LEU A 42 -11.92 18.83 -16.20
C LEU A 42 -10.69 19.65 -16.54
N SER A 43 -9.49 19.06 -16.47
CA SER A 43 -8.24 19.73 -16.83
C SER A 43 -8.21 20.16 -18.30
N VAL A 44 -8.59 19.26 -19.21
CA VAL A 44 -8.65 19.54 -20.65
C VAL A 44 -9.70 20.61 -20.96
N LEU A 45 -10.85 20.58 -20.28
CA LEU A 45 -11.89 21.60 -20.43
C LEU A 45 -11.48 22.97 -19.88
N LEU A 46 -10.62 23.00 -18.85
CA LEU A 46 -10.14 24.25 -18.26
C LEU A 46 -9.05 24.92 -19.13
N LEU A 47 -8.20 24.12 -19.78
CA LEU A 47 -7.06 24.58 -20.57
C LEU A 47 -7.38 25.68 -21.61
N PRO A 48 -8.47 25.61 -22.40
CA PRO A 48 -8.79 26.65 -23.38
C PRO A 48 -9.43 27.91 -22.77
N THR A 49 -9.82 27.90 -21.49
CA THR A 49 -10.64 28.98 -20.91
C THR A 49 -9.84 30.24 -20.57
N TYR A 50 -8.51 30.18 -20.52
CA TYR A 50 -7.67 31.33 -20.22
C TYR A 50 -6.20 31.13 -20.71
N PRO A 51 -5.42 32.21 -20.85
CA PRO A 51 -4.02 32.09 -21.31
C PRO A 51 -3.06 31.65 -20.18
N HIS A 52 -2.38 30.53 -20.43
CA HIS A 52 -1.30 29.98 -19.60
C HIS A 52 0.06 30.66 -19.85
N ALA A 53 0.08 32.00 -19.84
CA ALA A 53 1.35 32.73 -19.95
C ALA A 53 2.14 32.60 -18.64
N PHE A 54 3.45 32.34 -18.74
CA PHE A 54 4.36 32.27 -17.60
C PHE A 54 4.43 33.64 -16.90
N THR A 55 3.97 33.69 -15.66
CA THR A 55 3.99 34.89 -14.81
C THR A 55 4.88 34.67 -13.59
N LEU A 56 5.50 35.74 -13.09
CA LEU A 56 6.32 35.73 -11.86
C LEU A 56 5.53 35.39 -10.58
N TYR A 57 4.20 35.35 -10.67
CA TYR A 57 3.32 34.86 -9.62
C TYR A 57 2.52 33.68 -10.15
N LEU A 58 2.18 32.75 -9.25
CA LEU A 58 1.41 31.56 -9.57
C LEU A 58 -0.07 31.93 -9.76
N LYS A 59 -0.68 31.59 -10.90
CA LYS A 59 -2.12 31.84 -11.12
C LYS A 59 -2.95 30.72 -10.49
N TRP A 60 -4.06 31.08 -9.84
CA TRP A 60 -4.93 30.09 -9.20
C TRP A 60 -5.48 29.07 -10.21
N GLN A 61 -5.71 29.48 -11.46
CA GLN A 61 -6.15 28.56 -12.49
C GLN A 61 -5.07 27.56 -12.88
N ASP A 62 -3.81 28.00 -13.03
CA ASP A 62 -2.68 27.11 -13.34
C ASP A 62 -2.45 26.09 -12.22
N VAL A 63 -2.68 26.51 -10.97
CA VAL A 63 -2.71 25.62 -9.81
C VAL A 63 -3.82 24.60 -9.88
N LEU A 64 -5.03 25.02 -10.27
CA LEU A 64 -6.15 24.11 -10.42
C LEU A 64 -5.88 23.07 -11.51
N VAL A 65 -5.31 23.48 -12.65
CA VAL A 65 -4.89 22.57 -13.72
C VAL A 65 -3.81 21.60 -13.24
N ALA A 66 -2.79 22.09 -12.54
CA ALA A 66 -1.73 21.26 -11.98
C ALA A 66 -2.28 20.23 -10.97
N LEU A 67 -3.20 20.64 -10.09
CA LEU A 67 -3.86 19.76 -9.13
C LEU A 67 -4.69 18.69 -9.83
N LEU A 68 -5.47 19.06 -10.85
CA LEU A 68 -6.27 18.10 -11.63
C LEU A 68 -5.40 17.07 -12.35
N TRP A 69 -4.29 17.52 -12.97
CA TRP A 69 -3.32 16.60 -13.57
C TRP A 69 -2.66 15.70 -12.54
N TYR A 70 -2.30 16.24 -11.38
CA TYR A 70 -1.72 15.45 -10.29
C TYR A 70 -2.68 14.36 -9.79
N ILE A 71 -3.95 14.71 -9.56
CA ILE A 71 -5.00 13.75 -9.17
C ILE A 71 -5.16 12.67 -10.25
N ALA A 72 -5.15 13.06 -11.53
CA ALA A 72 -5.28 12.10 -12.63
C ALA A 72 -4.11 11.11 -12.67
N LEU A 73 -2.86 11.60 -12.61
CA LEU A 73 -1.66 10.76 -12.62
C LEU A 73 -1.58 9.85 -11.38
N LEU A 74 -1.91 10.39 -10.21
CA LEU A 74 -1.88 9.62 -8.96
C LEU A 74 -2.96 8.53 -8.94
N SER A 75 -4.16 8.84 -9.47
CA SER A 75 -5.23 7.85 -9.62
C SER A 75 -4.85 6.74 -10.62
N LEU A 76 -4.17 7.08 -11.73
CA LEU A 76 -3.63 6.09 -12.65
C LEU A 76 -2.55 5.21 -12.01
N ALA A 77 -1.68 5.78 -11.17
CA ALA A 77 -0.72 5.01 -10.39
C ALA A 77 -1.46 4.04 -9.43
N GLY A 78 -2.50 4.51 -8.74
CA GLY A 78 -3.38 3.68 -7.92
C GLY A 78 -4.00 2.52 -8.70
N CYS A 79 -4.50 2.77 -9.92
CA CYS A 79 -4.98 1.72 -10.83
C CYS A 79 -3.91 0.66 -11.11
N ALA A 80 -2.67 1.06 -11.41
CA ALA A 80 -1.57 0.13 -11.68
C ALA A 80 -1.25 -0.75 -10.46
N MET A 81 -1.25 -0.18 -9.25
CA MET A 81 -1.06 -0.93 -8.00
C MET A 81 -2.17 -1.95 -7.78
N VAL A 82 -3.42 -1.56 -7.99
CA VAL A 82 -4.58 -2.45 -7.85
C VAL A 82 -4.53 -3.59 -8.87
N VAL A 83 -4.17 -3.32 -10.12
CA VAL A 83 -3.99 -4.37 -11.14
C VAL A 83 -2.89 -5.34 -10.72
N ARG A 84 -1.78 -4.84 -10.17
CA ARG A 84 -0.68 -5.67 -9.67
C ARG A 84 -1.10 -6.54 -8.49
N PHE A 85 -1.93 -6.02 -7.59
CA PHE A 85 -2.54 -6.78 -6.50
C PHE A 85 -3.48 -7.87 -7.01
N GLN A 86 -4.33 -7.57 -7.99
CA GLN A 86 -5.23 -8.54 -8.61
C GLN A 86 -4.47 -9.68 -9.30
N TYR A 87 -3.32 -9.37 -9.91
CA TYR A 87 -2.43 -10.38 -10.46
C TYR A 87 -1.86 -11.29 -9.36
N ALA A 88 -1.42 -10.72 -8.23
CA ALA A 88 -0.95 -11.47 -7.07
C ALA A 88 -2.06 -12.39 -6.50
N LEU A 89 -3.28 -11.87 -6.31
CA LEU A 89 -4.43 -12.65 -5.86
C LEU A 89 -4.72 -13.85 -6.78
N ARG A 90 -4.67 -13.64 -8.11
CA ARG A 90 -4.86 -14.73 -9.07
C ARG A 90 -3.75 -15.76 -8.96
N ALA A 91 -2.50 -15.35 -8.79
CA ALA A 91 -1.38 -16.26 -8.60
C ALA A 91 -1.53 -17.08 -7.30
N GLY A 92 -2.00 -16.46 -6.21
CA GLY A 92 -2.32 -17.13 -4.95
C GLY A 92 -3.43 -18.17 -5.06
N TYR A 93 -4.48 -17.86 -5.82
CA TYR A 93 -5.61 -18.76 -6.04
C TYR A 93 -5.26 -19.93 -6.98
N THR A 94 -4.46 -19.69 -8.02
CA THR A 94 -4.20 -20.69 -9.07
C THR A 94 -2.96 -21.53 -8.85
N ARG A 95 -1.93 -21.00 -8.18
CA ARG A 95 -0.64 -21.68 -7.99
C ARG A 95 -0.49 -22.09 -6.54
N GLU A 96 -0.18 -21.12 -5.67
CA GLU A 96 0.10 -21.34 -4.26
C GLU A 96 0.09 -20.00 -3.50
N MET A 97 -0.37 -20.05 -2.26
CA MET A 97 -0.27 -18.96 -1.29
C MET A 97 0.82 -19.27 -0.27
N LEU A 98 0.89 -20.51 0.20
CA LEU A 98 1.91 -21.01 1.12
C LEU A 98 2.44 -22.35 0.59
N THR A 99 3.75 -22.53 0.63
CA THR A 99 4.39 -23.82 0.35
C THR A 99 5.37 -24.17 1.44
N LEU A 100 5.25 -25.39 1.95
CA LEU A 100 6.20 -26.00 2.86
C LEU A 100 7.03 -26.99 2.05
N VAL A 101 8.34 -26.82 2.04
CA VAL A 101 9.26 -27.75 1.35
C VAL A 101 10.18 -28.37 2.40
N GLY A 102 10.06 -29.69 2.58
CA GLY A 102 10.75 -30.41 3.64
C GLY A 102 10.31 -29.94 5.02
N ASP A 103 11.25 -29.89 5.97
CA ASP A 103 11.02 -29.41 7.33
C ASP A 103 11.55 -28.00 7.59
N ASP A 104 12.33 -27.44 6.66
CA ASP A 104 13.20 -26.30 6.96
C ASP A 104 12.90 -25.08 6.09
N THR A 105 11.93 -25.15 5.17
CA THR A 105 11.60 -24.02 4.29
C THR A 105 10.12 -23.75 4.15
N ILE A 106 9.74 -22.48 4.35
CA ILE A 106 8.39 -21.98 4.14
C ILE A 106 8.45 -20.86 3.11
N THR A 107 7.71 -20.98 2.01
CA THR A 107 7.52 -19.87 1.07
C THR A 107 6.10 -19.35 1.16
N VAL A 108 5.98 -18.04 1.40
CA VAL A 108 4.72 -17.34 1.65
C VAL A 108 4.50 -16.23 0.62
N ARG A 109 3.25 -16.03 0.21
CA ARG A 109 2.80 -14.81 -0.48
C ARG A 109 1.82 -14.06 0.40
N ASP A 110 2.16 -12.82 0.73
CA ASP A 110 1.20 -11.91 1.35
C ASP A 110 0.12 -11.52 0.33
N LEU A 111 -1.11 -11.90 0.64
CA LEU A 111 -2.32 -11.66 -0.14
C LEU A 111 -3.42 -11.01 0.72
N SER A 112 -3.06 -10.45 1.87
CA SER A 112 -4.03 -9.87 2.80
C SER A 112 -4.81 -8.73 2.14
N HIS A 113 -6.08 -8.63 2.52
CA HIS A 113 -6.96 -7.52 2.16
C HIS A 113 -6.43 -6.17 2.65
N LYS A 114 -5.58 -6.17 3.69
CA LYS A 114 -4.87 -5.00 4.20
C LYS A 114 -4.02 -4.31 3.12
N ASN A 115 -3.54 -5.05 2.11
CA ASN A 115 -2.82 -4.47 0.98
C ASN A 115 -3.68 -3.49 0.16
N LEU A 116 -5.00 -3.68 0.06
CA LEU A 116 -5.89 -2.71 -0.59
C LEU A 116 -6.01 -1.42 0.22
N ALA A 117 -6.10 -1.53 1.55
CA ALA A 117 -6.10 -0.38 2.45
C ALA A 117 -4.76 0.37 2.37
N SER A 118 -3.64 -0.34 2.29
CA SER A 118 -2.31 0.25 2.08
C SER A 118 -2.22 1.01 0.75
N ILE A 119 -2.74 0.45 -0.36
CA ILE A 119 -2.78 1.16 -1.65
C ILE A 119 -3.59 2.46 -1.54
N PHE A 120 -4.78 2.40 -0.93
CA PHE A 120 -5.60 3.59 -0.72
C PHE A 120 -4.89 4.62 0.15
N SER A 121 -4.27 4.20 1.25
CA SER A 121 -3.53 5.07 2.17
C SER A 121 -2.34 5.76 1.49
N VAL A 122 -1.59 5.04 0.65
CA VAL A 122 -0.48 5.62 -0.13
C VAL A 122 -0.98 6.70 -1.09
N VAL A 123 -2.06 6.43 -1.83
CA VAL A 123 -2.68 7.42 -2.74
C VAL A 123 -3.22 8.63 -1.96
N ALA A 124 -3.95 8.41 -0.87
CA ALA A 124 -4.51 9.48 -0.05
C ALA A 124 -3.41 10.35 0.60
N THR A 125 -2.33 9.73 1.08
CA THR A 125 -1.19 10.43 1.67
C THR A 125 -0.46 11.27 0.62
N ALA A 126 -0.20 10.71 -0.56
CA ALA A 126 0.43 11.46 -1.66
C ALA A 126 -0.42 12.68 -2.08
N LEU A 127 -1.75 12.52 -2.18
CA LEU A 127 -2.65 13.63 -2.45
C LEU A 127 -2.60 14.69 -1.36
N THR A 128 -2.64 14.28 -0.09
CA THR A 128 -2.59 15.19 1.06
C THR A 128 -1.28 15.96 1.08
N CYS A 129 -0.15 15.29 0.88
CA CYS A 129 1.16 15.93 0.76
C CYS A 129 1.18 16.96 -0.38
N PHE A 130 0.65 16.62 -1.56
CA PHE A 130 0.58 17.57 -2.66
C PHE A 130 -0.29 18.80 -2.33
N VAL A 131 -1.45 18.60 -1.70
CA VAL A 131 -2.32 19.71 -1.27
C VAL A 131 -1.62 20.60 -0.24
N VAL A 132 -0.90 20.02 0.72
CA VAL A 132 -0.13 20.78 1.71
C VAL A 132 1.00 21.59 1.05
N ALA A 133 1.74 20.97 0.13
CA ALA A 133 2.76 21.66 -0.66
C ALA A 133 2.15 22.81 -1.46
N LEU A 134 0.98 22.60 -2.07
CA LEU A 134 0.27 23.63 -2.82
C LEU A 134 -0.15 24.79 -1.93
N VAL A 135 -0.73 24.51 -0.75
CA VAL A 135 -1.11 25.53 0.23
C VAL A 135 0.10 26.33 0.71
N GLY A 136 1.26 25.68 0.88
CA GLY A 136 2.51 26.34 1.22
C GLY A 136 3.01 27.33 0.14
N VAL A 137 2.62 27.14 -1.12
CA VAL A 137 3.02 28.01 -2.24
C VAL A 137 1.97 29.11 -2.52
N ILE A 138 0.74 29.01 -1.99
CA ILE A 138 -0.30 30.05 -2.15
C ILE A 138 0.17 31.46 -1.76
N PRO A 139 0.92 31.68 -0.67
CA PRO A 139 1.42 33.02 -0.32
C PRO A 139 2.27 33.68 -1.41
N GLU A 140 2.93 32.91 -2.28
CA GLU A 140 3.68 33.44 -3.41
C GLU A 140 2.76 34.09 -4.46
N MET A 141 1.51 33.62 -4.59
CA MET A 141 0.48 34.27 -5.40
C MET A 141 0.16 35.68 -4.91
N LEU A 142 0.18 35.87 -3.58
CA LEU A 142 -0.17 37.14 -2.94
C LEU A 142 0.88 38.21 -3.23
N LEU A 143 2.16 37.85 -3.39
CA LEU A 143 3.23 38.81 -3.70
C LEU A 143 2.98 39.59 -4.98
N GLY A 144 2.47 38.92 -6.03
CA GLY A 144 2.10 39.58 -7.29
C GLY A 144 0.95 40.58 -7.11
N TRP A 145 0.00 40.26 -6.23
CA TRP A 145 -1.14 41.12 -5.92
C TRP A 145 -0.76 42.31 -5.04
N THR A 146 0.07 42.12 -4.01
CA THR A 146 0.44 43.19 -3.07
C THR A 146 1.25 44.30 -3.74
N LEU A 147 2.03 43.96 -4.77
CA LEU A 147 2.78 44.93 -5.59
C LEU A 147 1.89 45.82 -6.48
N SER A 148 0.65 45.40 -6.75
CA SER A 148 -0.30 46.12 -7.60
C SER A 148 -1.22 47.10 -6.84
N LEU A 149 -1.04 47.23 -5.51
CA LEU A 149 -1.90 48.06 -4.67
C LEU A 149 -1.61 49.56 -4.86
N PRO A 150 -2.65 50.41 -5.02
CA PRO A 150 -2.48 51.83 -5.33
C PRO A 150 -1.94 52.67 -4.15
N HIS A 151 -2.04 52.17 -2.91
CA HIS A 151 -1.57 52.88 -1.72
C HIS A 151 -0.22 52.34 -1.25
N ALA A 152 0.83 53.16 -1.28
CA ALA A 152 2.21 52.75 -0.98
C ALA A 152 2.39 52.11 0.41
N LEU A 153 1.75 52.66 1.45
CA LEU A 153 1.82 52.11 2.81
C LEU A 153 1.15 50.72 2.89
N LEU A 154 -0.01 50.56 2.23
CA LEU A 154 -0.74 49.31 2.17
C LEU A 154 0.05 48.25 1.39
N ALA A 155 0.66 48.65 0.27
CA ALA A 155 1.53 47.79 -0.53
C ALA A 155 2.74 47.31 0.28
N PHE A 156 3.39 48.19 1.04
CA PHE A 156 4.54 47.82 1.87
C PHE A 156 4.17 46.82 2.97
N LEU A 157 3.12 47.10 3.75
CA LEU A 157 2.67 46.23 4.84
C LEU A 157 2.19 44.87 4.33
N SER A 158 1.36 44.86 3.28
CA SER A 158 0.83 43.62 2.71
C SER A 158 1.91 42.77 2.05
N THR A 159 2.87 43.39 1.35
CA THR A 159 4.03 42.68 0.78
C THR A 159 4.90 42.10 1.89
N GLY A 160 5.16 42.83 2.98
CA GLY A 160 5.89 42.31 4.13
C GLY A 160 5.23 41.08 4.76
N ILE A 161 3.91 41.10 4.92
CA ILE A 161 3.14 39.94 5.42
C ILE A 161 3.19 38.78 4.41
N ALA A 162 3.02 39.05 3.11
CA ALA A 162 3.09 38.02 2.08
C ALA A 162 4.47 37.36 1.99
N VAL A 163 5.56 38.12 2.15
CA VAL A 163 6.92 37.59 2.24
C VAL A 163 7.06 36.68 3.45
N LEU A 164 6.58 37.11 4.62
CA LEU A 164 6.66 36.30 5.84
C LEU A 164 5.88 34.99 5.71
N LEU A 165 4.66 35.05 5.14
CA LEU A 165 3.84 33.86 4.84
C LEU A 165 4.50 32.95 3.80
N SER A 166 5.19 33.51 2.80
CA SER A 166 5.92 32.74 1.78
C SER A 166 7.09 31.98 2.40
N ILE A 167 7.85 32.60 3.31
CA ILE A 167 8.94 31.92 4.02
C ILE A 167 8.40 30.72 4.82
N VAL A 168 7.32 30.93 5.60
CA VAL A 168 6.68 29.86 6.38
C VAL A 168 6.17 28.75 5.46
N GLY A 169 5.50 29.13 4.37
CA GLY A 169 4.98 28.19 3.38
C GLY A 169 6.07 27.36 2.71
N LEU A 170 7.21 27.97 2.39
CA LEU A 170 8.36 27.31 1.78
C LEU A 170 9.03 26.32 2.75
N VAL A 171 9.12 26.66 4.05
CA VAL A 171 9.58 25.76 5.12
C VAL A 171 8.70 24.51 5.24
N ILE A 172 7.39 24.62 5.00
CA ILE A 172 6.47 23.47 5.01
C ILE A 172 6.54 22.69 3.68
N THR A 173 6.70 23.38 2.55
CA THR A 173 6.68 22.77 1.22
C THR A 173 7.88 21.87 0.97
N ILE A 174 9.09 22.29 1.38
CA ILE A 174 10.34 21.52 1.21
C ILE A 174 10.25 20.10 1.80
N PRO A 175 9.95 19.89 3.10
CA PRO A 175 9.91 18.55 3.68
C PRO A 175 8.79 17.70 3.07
N VAL A 176 7.66 18.31 2.72
CA VAL A 176 6.53 17.60 2.11
C VAL A 176 6.89 17.12 0.70
N LEU A 177 7.61 17.92 -0.09
CA LEU A 177 8.13 17.51 -1.40
C LEU A 177 9.13 16.36 -1.27
N PHE A 178 9.98 16.40 -0.24
CA PHE A 178 10.90 15.31 0.06
C PHE A 178 10.16 14.01 0.41
N VAL A 179 9.09 14.09 1.20
CA VAL A 179 8.21 12.93 1.50
C VAL A 179 7.57 12.40 0.23
N LEU A 180 7.11 13.25 -0.70
CA LEU A 180 6.57 12.81 -1.99
C LEU A 180 7.59 12.04 -2.83
N LEU A 181 8.84 12.51 -2.87
CA LEU A 181 9.92 11.84 -3.60
C LEU A 181 10.26 10.48 -2.98
N LEU A 182 10.45 10.43 -1.66
CA LEU A 182 10.69 9.17 -0.95
C LEU A 182 9.50 8.21 -1.07
N GLY A 183 8.28 8.74 -1.03
CA GLY A 183 7.04 8.01 -1.22
C GLY A 183 6.97 7.37 -2.60
N GLY A 184 7.38 8.09 -3.66
CA GLY A 184 7.47 7.55 -5.01
C GLY A 184 8.41 6.34 -5.11
N ILE A 185 9.61 6.44 -4.55
CA ILE A 185 10.60 5.33 -4.52
C ILE A 185 10.03 4.14 -3.72
N SER A 186 9.43 4.42 -2.57
CA SER A 186 8.85 3.42 -1.68
C SER A 186 7.66 2.71 -2.34
N CYS A 187 6.86 3.44 -3.12
CA CYS A 187 5.73 2.89 -3.88
C CYS A 187 6.19 1.89 -4.95
N VAL A 188 7.27 2.19 -5.68
CA VAL A 188 7.85 1.25 -6.64
C VAL A 188 8.34 -0.02 -5.94
N SER A 189 9.06 0.14 -4.83
CA SER A 189 9.53 -0.99 -4.01
C SER A 189 8.36 -1.85 -3.50
N PHE A 190 7.31 -1.21 -2.99
CA PHE A 190 6.09 -1.86 -2.53
C PHE A 190 5.38 -2.61 -3.67
N CYS A 191 5.26 -2.03 -4.87
CA CYS A 191 4.68 -2.70 -6.03
C CYS A 191 5.47 -3.94 -6.47
N CYS A 192 6.80 -3.88 -6.39
CA CYS A 192 7.67 -5.01 -6.70
C CYS A 192 7.49 -6.15 -5.68
N LYS A 193 7.39 -5.81 -4.39
CA LYS A 193 7.22 -6.77 -3.29
C LYS A 193 5.80 -7.31 -3.15
N MET A 194 4.80 -6.60 -3.66
CA MET A 194 3.40 -7.00 -3.53
C MET A 194 3.14 -8.35 -4.22
N GLY A 195 2.78 -9.34 -3.41
CA GLY A 195 2.52 -10.71 -3.84
C GLY A 195 3.73 -11.45 -4.37
N SER A 196 4.96 -10.97 -4.15
CA SER A 196 6.16 -11.76 -4.44
C SER A 196 6.29 -12.86 -3.38
N PRO A 197 6.60 -14.11 -3.78
CA PRO A 197 6.89 -15.16 -2.82
C PRO A 197 8.14 -14.80 -2.01
N HIS A 198 8.05 -14.93 -0.69
CA HIS A 198 9.18 -14.80 0.24
C HIS A 198 9.46 -16.17 0.83
N THR A 199 10.69 -16.65 0.68
CA THR A 199 11.13 -17.95 1.20
C THR A 199 11.91 -17.73 2.49
N TYR A 200 11.45 -18.37 3.55
CA TYR A 200 12.04 -18.39 4.88
C TYR A 200 12.73 -19.74 5.10
N HIS A 201 13.94 -19.69 5.64
CA HIS A 201 14.61 -20.87 6.19
C HIS A 201 14.30 -20.93 7.68
N LEU A 202 13.68 -22.02 8.11
CA LEU A 202 13.37 -22.30 9.51
C LEU A 202 14.64 -22.81 10.20
N THR A 203 15.49 -21.88 10.60
CA THR A 203 16.67 -22.15 11.44
C THR A 203 16.32 -21.95 12.92
N ASP A 204 17.25 -22.26 13.84
CA ASP A 204 17.06 -22.13 15.29
C ASP A 204 16.73 -20.70 15.79
N HIS A 205 16.79 -19.70 14.90
CA HIS A 205 16.46 -18.30 15.21
C HIS A 205 15.20 -17.82 14.49
N ALA A 206 14.55 -18.66 13.69
CA ALA A 206 13.25 -18.35 13.12
C ALA A 206 12.15 -18.71 14.14
N SER A 207 11.29 -17.74 14.46
CA SER A 207 10.08 -18.00 15.22
C SER A 207 8.86 -17.91 14.30
N LEU A 208 7.95 -18.86 14.50
CA LEU A 208 6.65 -18.90 13.87
C LEU A 208 5.64 -18.76 15.01
N MET A 209 4.62 -17.92 14.85
CA MET A 209 3.60 -17.66 15.88
C MET A 209 2.23 -17.59 15.21
N ILE A 210 1.17 -18.08 15.87
CA ILE A 210 -0.19 -17.88 15.42
C ILE A 210 -0.86 -16.90 16.37
N ASP A 211 -0.98 -15.65 15.98
CA ASP A 211 -1.66 -14.62 16.76
C ASP A 211 -2.95 -14.21 16.05
N GLY A 212 -4.09 -14.30 16.75
CA GLY A 212 -5.39 -13.90 16.21
C GLY A 212 -5.73 -14.52 14.85
N PHE A 213 -5.42 -15.82 14.68
CA PHE A 213 -5.63 -16.56 13.43
C PHE A 213 -4.74 -16.13 12.25
N ALA A 214 -3.64 -15.44 12.53
CA ALA A 214 -2.62 -15.12 11.55
C ALA A 214 -1.31 -15.80 11.90
N LEU A 215 -0.72 -16.51 10.93
CA LEU A 215 0.62 -17.07 11.05
C LEU A 215 1.66 -15.97 10.80
N ALA A 216 2.29 -15.51 11.86
CA ALA A 216 3.45 -14.63 11.82
C ALA A 216 4.74 -15.45 11.68
N ILE A 217 5.59 -15.06 10.73
CA ILE A 217 6.90 -15.65 10.49
C ILE A 217 7.96 -14.58 10.72
N HIS A 218 8.80 -14.83 11.72
CA HIS A 218 9.93 -13.99 12.06
C HIS A 218 11.23 -14.77 11.84
N ALA A 219 12.12 -14.26 11.01
CA ALA A 219 13.47 -14.80 10.89
C ALA A 219 14.49 -13.65 10.78
N PRO A 220 15.63 -13.73 11.50
CA PRO A 220 16.60 -12.64 11.55
C PRO A 220 17.15 -12.31 10.15
N GLY A 221 17.17 -11.02 9.82
CA GLY A 221 17.63 -10.53 8.51
C GLY A 221 16.61 -10.63 7.37
N SER A 222 15.39 -11.10 7.66
CA SER A 222 14.28 -11.14 6.70
C SER A 222 13.10 -10.27 7.17
N PRO A 223 12.29 -9.70 6.25
CA PRO A 223 11.09 -8.98 6.63
C PRO A 223 10.08 -9.94 7.27
N GLU A 224 9.40 -9.49 8.31
CA GLU A 224 8.31 -10.24 8.94
C GLU A 224 7.15 -10.44 7.94
N SER A 225 6.65 -11.68 7.85
CA SER A 225 5.46 -12.01 7.07
C SER A 225 4.32 -12.39 7.98
N LEU A 226 3.14 -11.82 7.73
CA LEU A 226 1.91 -12.15 8.43
C LEU A 226 0.91 -12.74 7.45
N VAL A 227 0.50 -14.00 7.69
CA VAL A 227 -0.39 -14.75 6.82
C VAL A 227 -1.70 -15.00 7.55
N GLU A 228 -2.75 -14.28 7.16
CA GLU A 228 -4.08 -14.52 7.72
C GLU A 228 -4.57 -15.90 7.26
N LEU A 229 -4.84 -16.81 8.20
CA LEU A 229 -5.21 -18.20 7.92
C LEU A 229 -6.64 -18.31 7.37
N ASP A 230 -7.49 -17.30 7.60
CA ASP A 230 -8.84 -17.16 7.05
C ASP A 230 -8.85 -17.02 5.51
N LEU A 231 -7.70 -16.69 4.93
CA LEU A 231 -7.52 -16.58 3.50
C LEU A 231 -7.35 -17.94 2.82
N LEU A 232 -6.96 -18.99 3.55
CA LEU A 232 -6.75 -20.32 3.00
C LEU A 232 -8.08 -21.03 2.70
N ALA A 233 -8.04 -22.04 1.84
CA ALA A 233 -9.19 -22.93 1.69
C ALA A 233 -9.42 -23.70 3.01
N PRO A 234 -10.67 -23.96 3.45
CA PRO A 234 -10.92 -24.60 4.75
C PRO A 234 -10.24 -25.97 4.95
N GLN A 235 -10.07 -26.72 3.86
CA GLN A 235 -9.35 -28.00 3.87
C GLN A 235 -7.84 -27.79 4.02
N ASP A 236 -7.28 -26.87 3.24
CA ASP A 236 -5.86 -26.48 3.30
C ASP A 236 -5.50 -25.87 4.65
N GLN A 237 -6.42 -25.12 5.25
CA GLN A 237 -6.28 -24.52 6.57
C GLN A 237 -6.18 -25.59 7.67
N ARG A 238 -7.10 -26.57 7.68
CA ARG A 238 -7.05 -27.69 8.64
C ARG A 238 -5.79 -28.51 8.44
N GLN A 239 -5.45 -28.83 7.19
CA GLN A 239 -4.24 -29.58 6.87
C GLN A 239 -2.98 -28.81 7.27
N LEU A 240 -2.94 -27.49 7.10
CA LEU A 240 -1.82 -26.65 7.55
C LEU A 240 -1.72 -26.66 9.07
N LEU A 241 -2.83 -26.47 9.80
CA LEU A 241 -2.85 -26.48 11.25
C LEU A 241 -2.47 -27.86 11.82
N ASP A 242 -2.91 -28.95 11.21
CA ASP A 242 -2.56 -30.31 11.61
C ASP A 242 -1.07 -30.61 11.34
N LEU A 243 -0.55 -30.19 10.19
CA LEU A 243 0.87 -30.32 9.85
C LEU A 243 1.75 -29.47 10.76
N LEU A 244 1.32 -28.24 11.03
CA LEU A 244 1.96 -27.34 11.96
C LEU A 244 1.96 -27.99 13.34
N ARG A 245 0.82 -28.44 13.88
CA ARG A 245 0.71 -29.16 15.16
C ARG A 245 1.63 -30.39 15.25
N ALA A 246 1.60 -31.28 14.26
CA ALA A 246 2.42 -32.49 14.24
C ALA A 246 3.93 -32.17 14.20
N ARG A 247 4.31 -31.06 13.56
CA ARG A 247 5.71 -30.60 13.50
C ARG A 247 6.10 -29.64 14.64
N TRP A 248 5.12 -29.08 15.35
CA TRP A 248 5.30 -28.08 16.42
C TRP A 248 5.23 -28.63 17.82
N ILE A 249 4.16 -29.36 18.11
CA ILE A 249 3.81 -29.81 19.45
C ILE A 249 4.42 -31.19 19.71
N ASP A 250 4.43 -32.05 18.69
CA ASP A 250 4.88 -33.43 18.84
C ASP A 250 6.38 -33.61 18.52
N ALA A 251 7.04 -32.60 17.95
CA ALA A 251 8.48 -32.61 17.70
C ALA A 251 9.21 -31.73 18.72
N GLU A 252 10.01 -32.33 19.60
CA GLU A 252 10.95 -31.65 20.49
C GLU A 252 12.03 -30.91 19.66
N ARG A 253 11.69 -29.77 19.05
CA ARG A 253 12.64 -28.94 18.28
C ARG A 253 12.97 -27.64 19.04
N PRO A 254 14.25 -27.18 18.98
CA PRO A 254 14.80 -26.13 19.84
C PRO A 254 14.24 -24.71 19.58
N TRP A 255 13.45 -24.51 18.53
CA TRP A 255 12.88 -23.20 18.19
C TRP A 255 11.54 -22.90 18.92
N ASN A 256 11.11 -23.74 19.89
CA ASN A 256 9.81 -23.64 20.57
C ASN A 256 9.92 -23.40 22.11
N PRO A 257 9.90 -22.15 22.62
CA PRO A 257 9.79 -21.89 24.05
C PRO A 257 8.37 -21.68 24.58
N GLY A 258 7.31 -21.82 23.78
CA GLY A 258 5.95 -21.86 24.33
C GLY A 258 4.91 -21.49 23.30
N LEU A 259 4.00 -22.41 23.00
CA LEU A 259 2.73 -22.21 22.30
C LEU A 259 2.00 -23.56 22.18
N GLY A 260 1.18 -23.88 23.18
CA GLY A 260 0.30 -25.06 23.18
C GLY A 260 -1.19 -24.72 23.07
N GLU A 261 -1.62 -23.64 23.72
CA GLU A 261 -3.04 -23.27 23.84
C GLU A 261 -3.60 -22.53 22.60
N GLU A 262 -2.78 -21.72 21.92
CA GLU A 262 -3.23 -20.89 20.79
C GLU A 262 -3.54 -21.69 19.52
N ILE A 263 -2.84 -22.81 19.30
CA ILE A 263 -3.13 -23.73 18.18
C ILE A 263 -4.44 -24.48 18.42
N ALA A 264 -4.73 -24.86 19.67
CA ALA A 264 -6.01 -25.48 20.03
C ALA A 264 -7.18 -24.51 19.82
N ALA A 265 -7.02 -23.23 20.21
CA ALA A 265 -8.00 -22.19 19.97
C ALA A 265 -8.26 -21.94 18.47
N ALA A 266 -7.20 -21.87 17.64
CA ALA A 266 -7.36 -21.73 16.20
C ALA A 266 -8.01 -22.97 15.53
N LEU A 267 -7.77 -24.18 16.06
CA LEU A 267 -8.45 -25.39 15.60
C LEU A 267 -9.94 -25.40 15.98
N GLU A 268 -10.31 -24.92 17.17
CA GLU A 268 -11.71 -24.80 17.58
C GLU A 268 -12.47 -23.76 16.74
N GLU A 269 -11.88 -22.61 16.44
CA GLU A 269 -12.49 -21.60 15.56
C GLU A 269 -12.69 -22.13 14.13
N ALA A 270 -11.78 -22.94 13.60
CA ALA A 270 -11.87 -23.56 12.27
C ALA A 270 -12.91 -24.70 12.16
N VAL A 271 -13.45 -25.18 13.27
CA VAL A 271 -14.56 -26.16 13.32
C VAL A 271 -15.91 -25.46 13.36
N ILE A 272 -15.97 -24.23 13.88
CA ILE A 272 -17.20 -23.44 14.06
C ILE A 272 -17.53 -22.59 12.82
N ALA A 273 -16.53 -22.21 12.02
CA ALA A 273 -16.68 -21.48 10.74
C ALA A 273 -16.96 -22.40 9.54
#